data_AF-A0A8H4TBA5-F1
#
_entry.id   AF-A0A8H4TBA5-F1
#
_cell.length_a   1.000
_cell.length_b   1.000
_cell.length_c   1.000
_cell.angle_alpha   90.00
_cell.angle_beta   90.00
_cell.angle_gamma   90.00
#
_symmetry.space_group_name_H-M   'P 1'
#
loop_
_entity.id
_entity.type
_entity.pdbx_description
1 polymer ?
#
loop_
_entity_poly.entity_id
_entity_poly.type
_entity_poly.pdbx_seq_one_letter_code
_entity_poly.pdbx_strand_id
1 'polypeptide(L)'
;MTYYGLFGKDLSCSTLLELLKNYNGPRNTNNFVVVNHVVAPAVKMSAQALNKIAPNSPSRQNPSELESSIAQALYDLETNTSDLKVALRPLQFVSAREIEVGHGKKAVVIFVPVPSLQGFHRVQQRLTRELEKKFSDRHVLILASRRILPRPKRSARSRNTQKQKRPRSRTLTAVHDAILEDLTYPVEIVGKRVRTKEDGSKTLKVILDEKERGGVDYRLDTYSEVYRRLTGRNVNFEFPQSGPADY
;
A
#
# COMPACT_ATOMS: atom_id res chain seq x y z
N MET A 1 36.98 30.56 31.49
CA MET A 1 37.22 31.57 30.44
C MET A 1 35.94 31.73 29.64
N THR A 2 35.35 32.91 29.77
CA THR A 2 34.19 33.45 29.07
C THR A 2 34.37 33.40 27.54
N TYR A 3 33.28 33.21 26.79
CA TYR A 3 32.81 34.20 25.80
C TYR A 3 31.31 34.00 25.52
N TYR A 4 30.56 35.07 25.78
CA TYR A 4 29.15 35.26 25.47
C TYR A 4 28.97 35.66 24.00
N GLY A 5 27.94 35.10 23.37
CA GLY A 5 26.86 35.90 22.76
C GLY A 5 27.02 36.43 21.33
N LEU A 6 25.84 36.44 20.68
CA LEU A 6 25.36 37.44 19.71
C LEU A 6 25.86 37.28 18.27
N PHE A 7 24.98 36.75 17.42
CA PHE A 7 24.41 37.55 16.32
C PHE A 7 23.11 36.88 15.84
N GLY A 8 22.00 37.31 16.43
CA GLY A 8 20.68 37.17 15.84
C GLY A 8 20.53 38.19 14.72
N LYS A 9 20.88 37.80 13.50
CA LYS A 9 20.54 38.54 12.28
C LYS A 9 20.17 37.55 11.18
N ASP A 10 18.95 37.68 10.69
CA ASP A 10 18.52 37.11 9.41
C ASP A 10 19.46 37.65 8.32
N LEU A 11 20.32 36.79 7.79
CA LEU A 11 21.16 37.14 6.64
C LEU A 11 20.31 37.05 5.38
N SER A 12 20.14 38.18 4.69
CA SER A 12 19.49 38.22 3.39
C SER A 12 20.23 37.36 2.37
N CYS A 13 19.49 36.74 1.43
CA CYS A 13 20.01 35.84 0.39
C CYS A 13 21.24 36.35 -0.39
N SER A 14 21.46 37.66 -0.45
CA SER A 14 22.61 38.28 -1.11
C SER A 14 23.95 37.93 -0.44
N THR A 15 24.03 37.84 0.88
CA THR A 15 25.30 37.65 1.62
C THR A 15 25.81 36.21 1.54
N LEU A 16 24.91 35.22 1.41
CA LEU A 16 25.27 33.81 1.20
C LEU A 16 25.78 33.54 -0.23
N LEU A 17 25.26 34.28 -1.22
CA LEU A 17 25.71 34.20 -2.61
C LEU A 17 27.14 34.72 -2.80
N GLU A 18 27.59 35.63 -1.95
CA GLU A 18 28.96 36.17 -1.99
C GLU A 18 29.98 35.21 -1.39
N LEU A 19 29.61 34.47 -0.33
CA LEU A 19 30.46 33.43 0.26
C LEU A 19 30.65 32.22 -0.66
N LEU A 20 29.65 31.89 -1.49
CA LEU A 20 29.74 30.79 -2.46
C LEU A 20 30.60 31.15 -3.70
N LYS A 21 30.77 32.43 -4.02
CA LYS A 21 31.59 32.86 -5.18
C LYS A 21 33.10 32.75 -4.94
N ASN A 22 33.55 32.68 -3.69
CA ASN A 22 34.98 32.68 -3.33
C ASN A 22 35.56 31.32 -2.93
N TYR A 23 34.82 30.21 -3.11
CA TYR A 23 35.30 28.87 -2.75
C TYR A 23 35.95 28.16 -3.95
N ASN A 24 37.29 28.23 -4.05
CA ASN A 24 38.09 27.50 -5.04
C ASN A 24 38.58 26.15 -4.48
N GLY A 25 37.73 25.12 -4.54
CA GLY A 25 38.07 23.72 -4.26
C GLY A 25 37.84 22.80 -5.47
N PRO A 26 38.45 21.59 -5.51
CA PRO A 26 38.52 20.78 -6.71
C PRO A 26 37.14 20.29 -7.18
N ARG A 27 36.86 20.50 -8.47
CA ARG A 27 35.63 20.10 -9.17
C ARG A 27 35.63 18.59 -9.43
N ASN A 28 34.97 17.82 -8.57
CA ASN A 28 34.61 16.43 -8.89
C ASN A 28 33.20 16.40 -9.50
N THR A 29 33.13 16.01 -10.77
CA THR A 29 31.90 15.90 -11.56
C THR A 29 31.12 14.65 -11.15
N ASN A 30 30.34 14.74 -10.07
CA ASN A 30 29.20 13.86 -9.84
C ASN A 30 28.03 14.72 -9.36
N ASN A 31 27.15 15.02 -10.31
CA ASN A 31 25.95 15.85 -10.22
C ASN A 31 25.30 15.88 -8.83
N PHE A 32 25.50 17.02 -8.17
CA PHE A 32 24.64 17.57 -7.14
C PHE A 32 23.22 17.74 -7.72
N VAL A 33 22.28 16.89 -7.31
CA VAL A 33 20.85 17.24 -7.33
C VAL A 33 20.48 17.47 -5.87
N VAL A 34 20.58 18.72 -5.42
CA VAL A 34 19.97 19.13 -4.16
C VAL A 34 18.48 19.23 -4.44
N VAL A 35 17.78 18.11 -4.28
CA VAL A 35 16.33 18.15 -4.10
C VAL A 35 16.12 18.67 -2.68
N ASN A 36 15.59 19.88 -2.57
CA ASN A 36 14.99 20.39 -1.35
C ASN A 36 13.83 19.46 -0.96
N HIS A 37 14.14 18.37 -0.28
CA HIS A 37 13.14 17.64 0.50
C HIS A 37 12.95 18.42 1.79
N VAL A 38 11.83 19.14 1.86
CA VAL A 38 11.22 19.51 3.13
C VAL A 38 10.98 18.19 3.88
N VAL A 39 11.88 17.86 4.81
CA VAL A 39 11.67 16.72 5.71
C VAL A 39 10.60 17.18 6.69
N ALA A 40 9.37 16.69 6.48
CA ALA A 40 8.28 16.85 7.42
C ALA A 40 8.73 16.37 8.82
N PRO A 41 8.30 17.03 9.91
CA PRO A 41 8.71 16.65 11.25
C PRO A 41 8.29 15.19 11.52
N ALA A 42 9.25 14.34 11.89
CA ALA A 42 9.00 12.96 12.22
C ALA A 42 8.01 12.88 13.40
N VAL A 43 6.82 12.36 13.14
CA VAL A 43 5.83 12.06 14.18
C VAL A 43 6.48 11.08 15.16
N LYS A 44 6.60 11.49 16.43
CA LYS A 44 7.19 10.64 17.48
C LYS A 44 6.24 9.49 17.80
N MET A 45 6.40 8.37 17.09
CA MET A 45 5.74 7.11 17.40
C MET A 45 6.31 6.48 18.68
N SER A 46 5.48 5.72 19.41
CA SER A 46 5.96 4.86 20.48
C SER A 46 6.89 3.77 19.89
N ALA A 47 8.04 3.51 20.54
CA ALA A 47 9.03 2.56 20.05
C ALA A 47 8.46 1.13 19.87
N GLN A 48 7.40 0.80 20.61
CA GLN A 48 6.72 -0.50 20.56
C GLN A 48 5.75 -0.60 19.37
N ALA A 49 5.03 0.48 19.00
CA ALA A 49 4.20 0.50 17.80
C ALA A 49 5.04 0.40 16.51
N LEU A 50 6.26 0.96 16.52
CA LEU A 50 7.18 0.87 15.37
C LEU A 50 7.58 -0.57 15.03
N ASN A 51 7.50 -1.51 15.98
CA ASN A 51 7.76 -2.93 15.73
C ASN A 51 6.69 -3.61 14.87
N LYS A 52 5.52 -2.99 14.69
CA LYS A 52 4.48 -3.44 13.75
C LYS A 52 4.80 -3.11 12.30
N ILE A 53 5.75 -2.19 12.06
CA ILE A 53 6.23 -1.88 10.73
C ILE A 53 7.40 -2.82 10.39
N ALA A 54 7.24 -3.54 9.28
CA ALA A 54 8.21 -4.54 8.84
C ALA A 54 9.60 -3.90 8.61
N PRO A 55 10.69 -4.56 9.03
CA PRO A 55 12.04 -4.00 8.97
C PRO A 55 12.54 -3.74 7.55
N ASN A 56 12.01 -4.49 6.57
CA ASN A 56 12.34 -4.35 5.16
C ASN A 56 11.54 -3.25 4.45
N SER A 57 10.66 -2.54 5.16
CA SER A 57 9.87 -1.47 4.58
C SER A 57 10.62 -0.12 4.62
N PRO A 58 10.58 0.67 3.53
CA PRO A 58 11.01 2.06 3.56
C PRO A 58 10.28 2.88 4.63
N SER A 59 9.02 2.52 4.92
CA SER A 59 8.17 3.18 5.91
C SER A 59 8.66 3.04 7.35
N ARG A 60 9.60 2.14 7.65
CA ARG A 60 10.16 2.03 9.01
C ARG A 60 11.11 3.17 9.34
N GLN A 61 11.83 3.70 8.35
CA GLN A 61 12.79 4.78 8.56
C GLN A 61 12.09 6.12 8.74
N ASN A 62 11.05 6.37 7.93
CA ASN A 62 10.22 7.57 8.01
C ASN A 62 8.75 7.17 7.83
N PRO A 63 8.04 6.82 8.93
CA PRO A 63 6.64 6.43 8.84
C PRO A 63 5.78 7.64 8.51
N SER A 64 4.83 7.47 7.59
CA SER A 64 3.80 8.50 7.35
C SER A 64 2.85 8.61 8.54
N GLU A 65 2.12 9.73 8.64
CA GLU A 65 1.10 9.93 9.68
C GLU A 65 0.09 8.78 9.73
N LEU A 66 -0.40 8.37 8.56
CA LEU A 66 -1.36 7.26 8.44
C LEU A 66 -0.76 5.92 8.88
N GLU A 67 0.48 5.61 8.49
CA GLU A 67 1.16 4.40 8.94
C GLU A 67 1.42 4.43 10.46
N SER A 68 1.71 5.60 11.01
CA SER A 68 1.90 5.80 12.44
C SER A 68 0.60 5.53 13.21
N SER A 69 -0.53 6.06 12.73
CA SER A 69 -1.85 5.79 13.30
C SER A 69 -2.25 4.32 13.22
N ILE A 70 -1.97 3.65 12.10
CA ILE A 70 -2.27 2.22 11.92
C ILE A 70 -1.40 1.35 12.84
N ALA A 71 -0.11 1.65 12.93
CA ALA A 71 0.80 0.95 13.82
C ALA A 71 0.39 1.08 15.29
N GLN A 72 -0.02 2.28 15.71
CA GLN A 72 -0.54 2.49 17.06
C GLN A 72 -1.85 1.71 17.28
N ALA A 73 -2.79 1.76 16.33
CA ALA A 73 -4.04 1.01 16.41
C ALA A 73 -3.80 -0.51 16.52
N LEU A 74 -2.86 -1.07 15.77
CA LEU A 74 -2.50 -2.49 15.84
C LEU A 74 -1.87 -2.86 17.19
N TYR A 75 -1.05 -1.98 17.76
CA TYR A 75 -0.45 -2.17 19.08
C TYR A 75 -1.50 -2.10 20.20
N ASP A 76 -2.43 -1.15 20.12
CA ASP A 76 -3.53 -1.01 21.07
C ASP A 76 -4.44 -2.25 21.03
N LEU A 77 -4.72 -2.80 19.84
CA LEU A 77 -5.50 -4.03 19.70
C LEU A 77 -4.78 -5.26 20.27
N GLU A 78 -3.46 -5.36 20.11
CA GLU A 78 -2.67 -6.42 20.75
C GLU A 78 -2.73 -6.34 22.29
N THR A 79 -2.72 -5.13 22.83
CA THR A 79 -2.63 -4.91 24.29
C THR A 79 -3.99 -5.05 24.96
N ASN A 80 -5.04 -4.50 24.34
CA ASN A 80 -6.38 -4.42 24.93
C ASN A 80 -7.26 -5.64 24.64
N THR A 81 -6.93 -6.44 23.62
CA THR A 81 -7.74 -7.62 23.22
C THR A 81 -6.96 -8.91 23.38
N SER A 82 -7.24 -9.66 24.45
CA SER A 82 -6.55 -10.91 24.78
C SER A 82 -6.58 -11.94 23.66
N ASP A 83 -7.70 -12.04 22.94
CA ASP A 83 -7.91 -13.04 21.88
C ASP A 83 -7.07 -12.75 20.63
N LEU A 84 -6.83 -11.47 20.33
CA LEU A 84 -6.06 -11.05 19.16
C LEU A 84 -4.56 -10.97 19.47
N LYS A 85 -4.18 -10.90 20.74
CA LYS A 85 -2.79 -10.72 21.18
C LYS A 85 -1.83 -11.76 20.59
N VAL A 86 -2.18 -13.04 20.69
CA VAL A 86 -1.31 -14.14 20.21
C VAL A 86 -1.13 -14.07 18.69
N ALA A 87 -2.20 -13.77 17.96
CA ALA A 87 -2.18 -13.70 16.51
C ALA A 87 -1.50 -12.43 15.99
N LEU A 88 -1.71 -11.27 16.63
CA LEU A 88 -1.17 -9.98 16.19
C LEU A 88 0.30 -9.78 16.54
N ARG A 89 0.81 -10.42 17.61
CA ARG A 89 2.21 -10.28 18.04
C ARG A 89 3.23 -10.49 16.91
N PRO A 90 3.20 -11.60 16.14
CA PRO A 90 4.15 -11.83 15.04
C PRO A 90 3.81 -11.06 13.76
N LEU A 91 2.63 -10.44 13.67
CA LEU A 91 2.17 -9.80 12.45
C LEU A 91 2.73 -8.39 12.32
N GLN A 92 3.21 -8.11 11.12
CA GLN A 92 3.76 -6.82 10.71
C GLN A 92 3.14 -6.40 9.38
N PHE A 93 3.05 -5.11 9.13
CA PHE A 93 2.69 -4.55 7.84
C PHE A 93 3.88 -3.83 7.23
N VAL A 94 3.92 -3.76 5.89
CA VAL A 94 4.97 -3.08 5.13
C VAL A 94 4.65 -1.60 5.04
N SER A 95 3.50 -1.26 4.48
CA SER A 95 3.11 0.13 4.26
C SER A 95 1.59 0.24 4.22
N ALA A 96 1.09 1.46 4.28
CA ALA A 96 -0.33 1.71 4.11
C ALA A 96 -0.57 2.88 3.16
N ARG A 97 -1.68 2.84 2.42
CA ARG A 97 -2.06 3.87 1.46
C ARG A 97 -3.53 4.21 1.62
N GLU A 98 -3.84 5.48 1.50
CA GLU A 98 -5.21 5.96 1.40
C GLU A 98 -5.58 6.15 -0.08
N ILE A 99 -6.77 5.67 -0.45
CA ILE A 99 -7.30 5.74 -1.81
C ILE A 99 -8.70 6.33 -1.75
N GLU A 100 -8.99 7.30 -2.59
CA GLU A 100 -10.33 7.86 -2.75
C GLU A 100 -11.18 6.94 -3.62
N VAL A 101 -12.35 6.54 -3.12
CA VAL A 101 -13.24 5.54 -3.73
C VAL A 101 -14.36 6.18 -4.57
N GLY A 102 -14.40 7.52 -4.61
CA GLY A 102 -15.52 8.28 -5.17
C GLY A 102 -16.57 8.59 -4.12
N HIS A 103 -17.46 9.54 -4.43
CA HIS A 103 -18.51 10.02 -3.52
C HIS A 103 -17.99 10.51 -2.14
N GLY A 104 -16.76 11.04 -2.10
CA GLY A 104 -16.13 11.54 -0.87
C GLY A 104 -15.65 10.46 0.11
N LYS A 105 -15.86 9.17 -0.21
CA LYS A 105 -15.41 8.05 0.63
C LYS A 105 -13.94 7.73 0.37
N LYS A 106 -13.24 7.32 1.43
CA LYS A 106 -11.83 6.90 1.37
C LYS A 106 -11.69 5.46 1.82
N ALA A 107 -10.72 4.76 1.28
CA ALA A 107 -10.34 3.41 1.67
C ALA A 107 -8.88 3.39 2.10
N VAL A 108 -8.59 2.68 3.18
CA VAL A 108 -7.25 2.45 3.69
C VAL A 108 -6.80 1.06 3.26
N VAL A 109 -5.76 1.01 2.45
CA VAL A 109 -5.13 -0.23 1.96
C VAL A 109 -3.85 -0.48 2.74
N ILE A 110 -3.82 -1.55 3.51
CA ILE A 110 -2.67 -1.98 4.31
C ILE A 110 -1.94 -3.08 3.54
N PHE A 111 -0.68 -2.82 3.20
CA PHE A 111 0.20 -3.78 2.55
C PHE A 111 0.93 -4.62 3.58
N VAL A 112 0.79 -5.93 3.48
CA VAL A 112 1.34 -6.92 4.42
C VAL A 112 2.40 -7.77 3.71
N PRO A 113 3.47 -8.24 4.39
CA PRO A 113 4.39 -9.19 3.80
C PRO A 113 3.68 -10.48 3.37
N VAL A 114 3.97 -11.00 2.17
CA VAL A 114 3.33 -12.21 1.63
C VAL A 114 3.30 -13.39 2.62
N PRO A 115 4.37 -13.69 3.39
CA PRO A 115 4.34 -14.81 4.35
C PRO A 115 3.37 -14.59 5.51
N SER A 116 3.12 -13.34 5.90
CA SER A 116 2.25 -12.98 7.02
C SER A 116 0.77 -12.96 6.62
N LEU A 117 0.45 -12.91 5.32
CA LEU A 117 -0.92 -12.80 4.79
C LEU A 117 -1.87 -13.86 5.37
N GLN A 118 -1.44 -15.12 5.41
CA GLN A 118 -2.27 -16.22 5.96
C GLN A 118 -2.58 -16.02 7.45
N GLY A 119 -1.65 -15.42 8.20
CA GLY A 119 -1.88 -15.04 9.60
C GLY A 119 -2.90 -13.93 9.73
N PHE A 120 -2.87 -12.94 8.83
CA PHE A 120 -3.90 -11.90 8.77
C PHE A 120 -5.27 -12.47 8.42
N HIS A 121 -5.37 -13.36 7.42
CA HIS A 121 -6.65 -13.97 7.01
C HIS A 121 -7.39 -14.63 8.20
N ARG A 122 -6.67 -15.32 9.08
CA ARG A 122 -7.25 -15.98 10.28
C ARG A 122 -7.98 -15.01 11.22
N VAL A 123 -7.50 -13.77 11.33
CA VAL A 123 -8.06 -12.76 12.24
C VAL A 123 -8.75 -11.60 11.51
N GLN A 124 -8.77 -11.63 10.18
CA GLN A 124 -9.14 -10.51 9.32
C GLN A 124 -10.56 -10.00 9.56
N GLN A 125 -11.54 -10.88 9.79
CA GLN A 125 -12.92 -10.46 10.04
C GLN A 125 -13.05 -9.61 11.31
N ARG A 126 -12.35 -9.96 12.39
CA ARG A 126 -12.36 -9.19 13.64
C ARG A 126 -11.49 -7.95 13.53
N LEU A 127 -10.29 -8.10 12.97
CA LEU A 127 -9.33 -7.02 12.81
C LEU A 127 -9.87 -5.88 11.94
N THR A 128 -10.50 -6.18 10.81
CA THR A 128 -11.08 -5.16 9.92
C THR A 128 -12.19 -4.39 10.62
N ARG A 129 -13.08 -5.07 11.36
CA ARG A 129 -14.14 -4.41 12.14
C ARG A 129 -13.58 -3.45 13.20
N GLU A 130 -12.56 -3.86 13.96
CA GLU A 130 -11.96 -2.98 14.97
C GLU A 130 -11.20 -1.80 14.35
N LEU A 131 -10.51 -2.02 13.23
CA LEU A 131 -9.85 -0.94 12.50
C LEU A 131 -10.87 0.03 11.88
N GLU A 132 -11.98 -0.45 11.33
CA GLU A 132 -13.04 0.39 10.77
C GLU A 132 -13.75 1.23 11.84
N LYS A 133 -13.84 0.76 13.10
CA LYS A 133 -14.32 1.60 14.22
C LYS A 133 -13.37 2.77 14.52
N LYS A 134 -12.05 2.56 14.39
CA LYS A 134 -11.03 3.60 14.63
C LYS A 134 -10.89 4.56 13.46
N PHE A 135 -11.02 4.06 12.25
CA PHE A 135 -11.02 4.82 11.01
C PHE A 135 -12.45 4.94 10.47
N SER A 136 -13.27 5.70 11.19
CA SER A 136 -14.68 5.92 10.83
C SER A 136 -14.80 6.39 9.38
N ASP A 137 -15.83 5.89 8.70
CA ASP A 137 -16.15 6.20 7.29
C ASP A 137 -15.08 5.78 6.26
N ARG A 138 -14.12 4.93 6.65
CA ARG A 138 -13.11 4.38 5.74
C ARG A 138 -13.15 2.86 5.70
N HIS A 139 -13.20 2.30 4.50
CA HIS A 139 -13.08 0.86 4.33
C HIS A 139 -11.62 0.43 4.50
N VAL A 140 -11.36 -0.54 5.37
CA VAL A 140 -10.01 -1.05 5.61
C VAL A 140 -9.81 -2.34 4.82
N LEU A 141 -8.80 -2.38 3.96
CA LEU A 141 -8.45 -3.52 3.13
C LEU A 141 -7.02 -3.96 3.42
N ILE A 142 -6.81 -5.27 3.49
CA ILE A 142 -5.49 -5.88 3.73
C ILE A 142 -5.07 -6.59 2.45
N LEU A 143 -3.92 -6.21 1.89
CA LEU A 143 -3.37 -6.79 0.67
C LEU A 143 -1.94 -7.25 0.90
N ALA A 144 -1.50 -8.28 0.18
CA ALA A 144 -0.10 -8.62 0.19
C ALA A 144 0.74 -7.64 -0.65
N SER A 145 1.91 -7.27 -0.13
CA SER A 145 2.94 -6.53 -0.86
C SER A 145 3.63 -7.45 -1.87
N ARG A 146 3.10 -7.48 -3.10
CA ARG A 146 3.56 -8.34 -4.20
C ARG A 146 4.43 -7.54 -5.18
N ARG A 147 5.62 -8.04 -5.51
CA ARG A 147 6.54 -7.40 -6.48
C ARG A 147 6.47 -8.08 -7.85
N ILE A 148 6.15 -7.31 -8.87
CA ILE A 148 6.19 -7.73 -10.28
C ILE A 148 7.64 -7.63 -10.79
N LEU A 149 8.18 -8.73 -11.29
CA LEU A 149 9.45 -8.69 -12.03
C LEU A 149 9.16 -8.36 -13.50
N PRO A 150 9.99 -7.58 -14.19
CA PRO A 150 9.81 -7.31 -15.62
C PRO A 150 9.97 -8.57 -16.46
N ARG A 151 9.31 -8.61 -17.63
CA ARG A 151 9.46 -9.72 -18.59
C ARG A 151 10.90 -9.68 -19.16
N PRO A 152 11.63 -10.80 -19.18
CA PRO A 152 12.94 -10.84 -19.82
C PRO A 152 12.77 -10.54 -21.32
N LYS A 153 13.57 -9.60 -21.84
CA LYS A 153 13.59 -9.25 -23.27
C LYS A 153 14.62 -10.13 -23.98
N ARG A 154 14.37 -10.46 -25.26
CA ARG A 154 15.28 -11.28 -26.09
C ARG A 154 16.60 -10.59 -26.48
N SER A 155 16.78 -9.31 -26.17
CA SER A 155 17.99 -8.56 -26.54
C SER A 155 19.13 -8.79 -25.54
N ALA A 156 20.30 -9.16 -26.04
CA ALA A 156 21.52 -9.33 -25.24
C ALA A 156 21.98 -8.03 -24.53
N ARG A 157 21.60 -6.86 -25.07
CA ARG A 157 21.93 -5.52 -24.51
C ARG A 157 20.94 -5.06 -23.43
N SER A 158 19.90 -5.85 -23.15
CA SER A 158 18.92 -5.53 -22.12
C SER A 158 19.54 -5.70 -20.73
N ARG A 159 19.57 -4.63 -19.93
CA ARG A 159 19.85 -4.67 -18.47
C ARG A 159 18.94 -5.63 -17.67
N ASN A 160 17.93 -6.21 -18.33
CA ASN A 160 16.95 -7.13 -17.77
C ASN A 160 17.15 -8.60 -18.18
N THR A 161 18.31 -8.94 -18.75
CA THR A 161 18.72 -10.33 -18.97
C THR A 161 19.00 -10.96 -17.61
N GLN A 162 17.99 -11.61 -17.03
CA GLN A 162 18.10 -12.25 -15.72
C GLN A 162 18.96 -13.50 -15.85
N LYS A 163 19.95 -13.66 -14.95
CA LYS A 163 20.77 -14.87 -14.85
C LYS A 163 19.95 -16.12 -14.50
N GLN A 164 18.82 -15.93 -13.81
CA GLN A 164 17.91 -16.99 -13.40
C GLN A 164 16.52 -16.83 -14.03
N LYS A 165 15.80 -17.93 -14.21
CA LYS A 165 14.44 -17.93 -14.75
C LYS A 165 13.50 -17.15 -13.82
N ARG A 166 12.70 -16.24 -14.39
CA ARG A 166 11.67 -15.48 -13.66
C ARG A 166 10.63 -16.45 -13.06
N PRO A 167 10.37 -16.38 -11.73
CA PRO A 167 9.29 -17.15 -11.11
C PRO A 167 7.91 -16.75 -11.63
N ARG A 168 7.02 -17.73 -11.84
CA ARG A 168 5.64 -17.50 -12.33
C ARG A 168 4.83 -16.62 -11.37
N SER A 169 5.04 -16.76 -10.06
CA SER A 169 4.39 -15.95 -9.01
C SER A 169 4.71 -14.45 -9.10
N ARG A 170 5.83 -14.07 -9.73
CA ARG A 170 6.23 -12.66 -9.93
C ARG A 170 5.92 -12.17 -11.34
N THR A 171 4.93 -12.79 -11.99
CA THR A 171 4.41 -12.36 -13.28
C THR A 171 3.29 -11.34 -13.12
N LEU A 172 3.14 -10.43 -14.09
CA LEU A 172 2.11 -9.38 -14.03
C LEU A 172 0.71 -10.01 -13.88
N THR A 173 0.39 -11.01 -14.71
CA THR A 173 -0.89 -11.72 -14.65
C THR A 173 -1.11 -12.40 -13.30
N ALA A 174 -0.14 -13.22 -12.83
CA ALA A 174 -0.31 -13.93 -11.56
C ALA A 174 -0.43 -12.98 -10.35
N VAL A 175 0.30 -11.87 -10.35
CA VAL A 175 0.19 -10.86 -9.29
C VAL A 175 -1.17 -10.17 -9.34
N HIS A 176 -1.68 -9.83 -10.54
CA HIS A 176 -3.00 -9.22 -10.68
C HIS A 176 -4.13 -10.15 -10.26
N ASP A 177 -4.01 -11.44 -10.53
CA ASP A 177 -4.98 -12.44 -10.08
C ASP A 177 -4.96 -12.58 -8.55
N ALA A 178 -3.78 -12.64 -7.96
CA ALA A 178 -3.65 -12.76 -6.51
C ALA A 178 -4.09 -11.49 -5.76
N ILE A 179 -3.94 -10.29 -6.36
CA ILE A 179 -4.50 -9.06 -5.79
C ILE A 179 -6.03 -9.10 -5.78
N LEU A 180 -6.68 -9.69 -6.79
CA LEU A 180 -8.14 -9.85 -6.80
C LEU A 180 -8.60 -10.74 -5.64
N GLU A 181 -7.91 -11.86 -5.43
CA GLU A 181 -8.22 -12.79 -4.33
C GLU A 181 -8.01 -12.14 -2.95
N ASP A 182 -6.92 -11.40 -2.77
CA ASP A 182 -6.65 -10.67 -1.52
C ASP A 182 -7.72 -9.58 -1.25
N LEU A 183 -8.22 -8.92 -2.30
CA LEU A 183 -9.25 -7.87 -2.19
C LEU A 183 -10.60 -8.45 -1.75
N THR A 184 -11.00 -9.59 -2.31
CA THR A 184 -12.35 -10.13 -2.10
C THR A 184 -12.49 -10.96 -0.84
N TYR A 185 -11.41 -11.20 -0.09
CA TYR A 185 -11.47 -11.93 1.19
C TYR A 185 -12.49 -11.29 2.15
N PRO A 186 -13.41 -12.08 2.75
CA PRO A 186 -13.44 -13.54 2.88
C PRO A 186 -14.13 -14.30 1.74
N VAL A 187 -14.63 -13.61 0.72
CA VAL A 187 -15.44 -14.20 -0.34
C VAL A 187 -14.55 -14.78 -1.44
N GLU A 188 -14.89 -16.00 -1.84
CA GLU A 188 -14.24 -16.69 -2.95
C GLU A 188 -14.80 -16.20 -4.29
N ILE A 189 -13.92 -16.10 -5.28
CA ILE A 189 -14.29 -15.74 -6.64
C ILE A 189 -14.75 -17.01 -7.36
N VAL A 190 -16.02 -17.05 -7.77
CA VAL A 190 -16.62 -18.17 -8.51
C VAL A 190 -16.19 -18.16 -9.97
N GLY A 191 -16.09 -16.96 -10.57
CA GLY A 191 -15.80 -16.83 -12.00
C GLY A 191 -15.16 -15.51 -12.38
N LYS A 192 -14.40 -15.53 -13.48
CA LYS A 192 -13.78 -14.32 -14.07
C LYS A 192 -14.08 -14.33 -15.57
N ARG A 193 -14.72 -13.27 -16.08
CA ARG A 193 -15.03 -13.09 -17.51
C ARG A 193 -14.50 -11.76 -18.00
N VAL A 194 -13.83 -11.74 -19.15
CA VAL A 194 -13.35 -10.50 -19.77
C VAL A 194 -14.33 -10.10 -20.86
N ARG A 195 -15.03 -8.97 -20.67
CA ARG A 195 -15.84 -8.37 -21.73
C ARG A 195 -14.97 -7.41 -22.52
N THR A 196 -14.87 -7.62 -23.83
CA THR A 196 -14.26 -6.67 -24.77
C THR A 196 -15.40 -5.86 -25.40
N LYS A 197 -15.31 -4.53 -25.36
CA LYS A 197 -16.25 -3.64 -26.05
C LYS A 197 -15.84 -3.44 -27.51
N GLU A 198 -16.74 -2.89 -28.32
CA GLU A 198 -16.47 -2.55 -29.72
C GLU A 198 -15.30 -1.58 -29.87
N ASP A 199 -15.14 -0.66 -28.92
CA ASP A 199 -13.99 0.27 -28.83
C ASP A 199 -12.64 -0.42 -28.52
N GLY A 200 -12.62 -1.75 -28.36
CA GLY A 200 -11.45 -2.53 -27.95
C GLY A 200 -11.12 -2.46 -26.46
N SER A 201 -11.83 -1.62 -25.69
CA SER A 201 -11.66 -1.54 -24.23
C SER A 201 -12.11 -2.84 -23.56
N LYS A 202 -11.35 -3.26 -22.53
CA LYS A 202 -11.60 -4.51 -21.79
C LYS A 202 -12.06 -4.20 -20.39
N THR A 203 -13.12 -4.86 -19.97
CA THR A 203 -13.65 -4.83 -18.60
C THR A 203 -13.67 -6.24 -18.06
N LEU A 204 -12.94 -6.47 -16.97
CA LEU A 204 -12.97 -7.76 -16.28
C LEU A 204 -14.19 -7.78 -15.36
N LYS A 205 -15.10 -8.72 -15.55
CA LYS A 205 -16.19 -8.97 -14.61
C LYS A 205 -15.82 -10.15 -13.73
N VAL A 206 -15.90 -9.96 -12.42
CA VAL A 206 -15.55 -10.94 -11.40
C VAL A 206 -16.84 -11.32 -10.68
N ILE A 207 -17.16 -12.60 -10.70
CA ILE A 207 -18.36 -13.16 -10.09
C ILE A 207 -17.97 -13.68 -8.70
N LEU A 208 -18.62 -13.16 -7.67
CA LEU A 208 -18.42 -13.53 -6.27
C LEU A 208 -19.46 -14.58 -5.83
N ASP A 209 -19.16 -15.34 -4.77
CA ASP A 209 -20.14 -16.28 -4.21
C ASP A 209 -21.37 -15.56 -3.64
N GLU A 210 -22.56 -16.10 -3.89
CA GLU A 210 -23.85 -15.49 -3.55
C GLU A 210 -24.10 -15.48 -2.04
N LYS A 211 -23.54 -16.46 -1.31
CA LYS A 211 -23.76 -16.64 0.13
C LYS A 211 -23.38 -15.44 0.98
N GLU A 212 -22.34 -14.70 0.56
CA GLU A 212 -21.76 -13.58 1.31
C GLU A 212 -22.25 -12.21 0.81
N ARG A 213 -23.29 -12.20 -0.03
CA ARG A 213 -23.82 -10.98 -0.66
C ARG A 213 -24.16 -9.90 0.36
N GLY A 214 -24.86 -10.25 1.44
CA GLY A 214 -25.32 -9.29 2.45
C GLY A 214 -24.20 -8.54 3.17
N GLY A 215 -22.98 -9.12 3.25
CA GLY A 215 -21.86 -8.55 3.99
C GLY A 215 -20.85 -7.77 3.13
N VAL A 216 -20.92 -7.89 1.80
CA VAL A 216 -19.84 -7.41 0.91
C VAL A 216 -20.35 -6.48 -0.20
N ASP A 217 -21.66 -6.44 -0.45
CA ASP A 217 -22.27 -5.60 -1.49
C ASP A 217 -21.89 -4.11 -1.35
N TYR A 218 -21.88 -3.58 -0.13
CA TYR A 218 -21.51 -2.19 0.13
C TYR A 218 -20.03 -1.86 -0.13
N ARG A 219 -19.17 -2.87 -0.34
CA ARG A 219 -17.72 -2.72 -0.57
C ARG A 219 -17.34 -2.87 -2.04
N LEU A 220 -18.25 -3.26 -2.94
CA LEU A 220 -17.92 -3.59 -4.34
C LEU A 220 -17.29 -2.42 -5.09
N ASP A 221 -17.82 -1.20 -4.90
CA ASP A 221 -17.26 0.02 -5.50
C ASP A 221 -15.83 0.29 -5.01
N THR A 222 -15.58 0.02 -3.72
CA THR A 222 -14.25 0.12 -3.12
C THR A 222 -13.27 -0.84 -3.75
N TYR A 223 -13.66 -2.11 -3.93
CA TYR A 223 -12.79 -3.09 -4.56
C TYR A 223 -12.44 -2.70 -6.00
N SER A 224 -13.43 -2.22 -6.76
CA SER A 224 -13.24 -1.78 -8.14
C SER A 224 -12.23 -0.64 -8.22
N GLU A 225 -12.42 0.42 -7.43
CA GLU A 225 -11.56 1.60 -7.49
C GLU A 225 -10.15 1.30 -6.95
N VAL A 226 -10.03 0.53 -5.86
CA VAL A 226 -8.73 0.11 -5.33
C VAL A 226 -7.98 -0.74 -6.35
N TYR A 227 -8.65 -1.71 -6.99
CA TYR A 227 -8.02 -2.52 -8.03
C TYR A 227 -7.58 -1.69 -9.23
N ARG A 228 -8.43 -0.76 -9.67
CA ARG A 228 -8.12 0.17 -10.77
C ARG A 228 -6.92 1.04 -10.44
N ARG A 229 -6.82 1.58 -9.22
CA ARG A 229 -5.70 2.41 -8.77
C ARG A 229 -4.38 1.65 -8.67
N LEU A 230 -4.43 0.38 -8.25
CA LEU A 230 -3.23 -0.45 -8.11
C LEU A 230 -2.75 -1.03 -9.44
N THR A 231 -3.68 -1.40 -10.34
CA THR A 231 -3.34 -2.19 -11.55
C THR A 231 -3.57 -1.46 -12.87
N GLY A 232 -4.30 -0.34 -12.86
CA GLY A 232 -4.73 0.38 -14.05
C GLY A 232 -5.80 -0.34 -14.88
N ARG A 233 -6.40 -1.43 -14.38
CA ARG A 233 -7.43 -2.20 -15.09
C ARG A 233 -8.80 -1.99 -14.48
N ASN A 234 -9.81 -1.85 -15.34
CA ASN A 234 -11.19 -1.73 -14.91
C ASN A 234 -11.77 -3.11 -14.59
N VAL A 235 -12.36 -3.22 -13.40
CA VAL A 235 -13.02 -4.43 -12.91
C VAL A 235 -14.45 -4.09 -12.51
N ASN A 236 -15.37 -5.03 -12.73
CA ASN A 236 -16.72 -4.96 -12.18
C ASN A 236 -16.96 -6.21 -11.34
N PHE A 237 -17.33 -6.04 -10.08
CA PHE A 237 -17.71 -7.14 -9.21
C PHE A 237 -19.22 -7.32 -9.26
N GLU A 238 -19.69 -8.56 -9.40
CA GLU A 238 -21.11 -8.88 -9.48
C GLU A 238 -21.38 -10.21 -8.77
N PHE A 239 -22.59 -10.38 -8.25
CA PHE A 239 -23.07 -11.68 -7.77
C PHE A 239 -23.76 -12.41 -8.92
N PRO A 240 -23.74 -13.76 -8.94
CA PRO A 240 -24.52 -14.51 -9.92
C PRO A 240 -25.99 -14.14 -9.76
N GLN A 241 -26.68 -13.93 -10.88
CA GLN A 241 -28.13 -13.81 -10.87
C GLN A 241 -28.69 -15.23 -10.80
N SER A 242 -29.27 -15.58 -9.65
CA SER A 242 -30.01 -16.82 -9.44
C SER A 242 -31.32 -16.76 -10.22
N GLY A 243 -31.27 -17.10 -11.51
CA GLY A 243 -32.46 -17.27 -12.34
C GLY A 243 -32.12 -17.78 -13.75
N PRO A 244 -32.98 -18.62 -14.36
CA PRO A 244 -32.90 -18.84 -15.79
C PRO A 244 -33.12 -17.48 -16.45
N ALA A 245 -32.21 -17.07 -17.34
CA ALA A 245 -32.50 -15.94 -18.22
C ALA A 245 -33.69 -16.37 -19.07
N ASP A 246 -34.88 -15.84 -18.76
CA ASP A 246 -36.06 -15.99 -19.61
C ASP A 246 -35.67 -15.56 -21.03
N TYR A 247 -35.70 -16.54 -21.93
CA TYR A 247 -35.41 -16.42 -23.35
C TYR A 247 -36.66 -16.80 -24.13
#